data_AF-A0A3P8UBY2-F1
#
_entry.id   AF-A0A3P8UBY2-F1
#
_cell.length_a   1.000
_cell.length_b   1.000
_cell.length_c   1.000
_cell.angle_alpha   90.00
_cell.angle_beta   90.00
_cell.angle_gamma   90.00
#
_symmetry.space_group_name_H-M   'P 1'
#
loop_
_entity.id
_entity.type
_entity.pdbx_description
1 polymer ?
#
loop_
_entity_poly.entity_id
_entity_poly.type
_entity_poly.pdbx_seq_one_letter_code
_entity_poly.pdbx_strand_id
1 'polypeptide(L)'
;MFQLSVCAWQILFDCGVYIFVCVCSTGRIVVNERDQTSVDHIYAIGSVQHGRPSTTGLSVHAGKLLSFFSQCDYTIVPTVVLTPLEYAACGLSEERANLTFGEDSIEVYHSYYWPLEWTLPARNKNSCYVKTVVSLHCRDPEQRVVGLHVMGPNAGDILQGFVTAMKCGLTKHQLDATVGIHPGAAQVSILFFLLLRQKMTNCCFWHLLSFS
;
A
#
# COMPACT_ATOMS: atom_id res chain seq x y z
N MET A 1 -18.68 32.25 -21.29
CA MET A 1 -17.43 31.48 -21.42
C MET A 1 -17.59 30.17 -20.66
N PHE A 2 -18.30 29.21 -21.24
CA PHE A 2 -18.41 27.83 -20.71
C PHE A 2 -18.20 26.90 -21.90
N GLN A 3 -16.94 26.52 -22.08
CA GLN A 3 -16.54 25.60 -23.14
C GLN A 3 -16.71 24.18 -22.57
N LEU A 4 -17.95 23.69 -22.58
CA LEU A 4 -18.25 22.28 -22.38
C LEU A 4 -17.74 21.53 -23.61
N SER A 5 -16.45 21.16 -23.62
CA SER A 5 -15.91 20.32 -24.67
C SER A 5 -16.49 18.91 -24.52
N VAL A 6 -17.38 18.61 -25.45
CA VAL A 6 -17.89 17.30 -25.85
C VAL A 6 -16.84 16.18 -25.64
N CYS A 7 -17.11 15.28 -24.70
CA CYS A 7 -16.44 13.96 -24.61
C CYS A 7 -17.52 12.90 -24.39
N ALA A 8 -18.52 12.89 -25.26
CA ALA A 8 -19.44 11.77 -25.40
C ALA A 8 -18.97 10.95 -26.59
N TRP A 9 -18.11 9.95 -26.41
CA TRP A 9 -17.99 8.81 -27.33
C TRP A 9 -17.30 7.61 -26.64
N GLN A 10 -18.06 6.50 -26.63
CA GLN A 10 -17.64 5.10 -26.79
C GLN A 10 -16.83 4.41 -25.69
N ILE A 11 -17.52 3.70 -24.78
CA ILE A 11 -17.00 2.44 -24.20
C ILE A 11 -18.16 1.48 -23.92
N LEU A 12 -18.34 0.48 -24.80
CA LEU A 12 -18.77 -0.89 -24.48
C LEU A 12 -18.45 -1.72 -25.72
N PHE A 13 -17.30 -2.39 -25.69
CA PHE A 13 -16.84 -3.30 -26.74
C PHE A 13 -17.84 -4.47 -26.89
N ASP A 14 -18.15 -4.80 -28.14
CA ASP A 14 -18.77 -6.03 -28.64
C ASP A 14 -20.27 -6.35 -28.41
N CYS A 15 -21.01 -5.62 -27.56
CA CYS A 15 -22.43 -5.97 -27.30
C CYS A 15 -23.48 -5.21 -28.14
N GLY A 16 -23.10 -4.24 -28.98
CA GLY A 16 -24.05 -3.45 -29.79
C GLY A 16 -25.00 -2.54 -28.99
N VAL A 17 -24.72 -2.31 -27.70
CA VAL A 17 -25.51 -1.44 -26.82
C VAL A 17 -24.77 -0.11 -26.63
N TYR A 18 -25.40 1.00 -27.01
CA TYR A 18 -24.87 2.34 -26.81
C TYR A 18 -25.41 2.93 -25.51
N ILE A 19 -24.53 3.13 -24.54
CA ILE A 19 -24.85 3.78 -23.27
C ILE A 19 -24.03 5.08 -23.18
N PHE A 20 -24.71 6.18 -22.88
CA PHE A 20 -24.08 7.50 -22.74
C PHE A 20 -23.69 7.75 -21.28
N VAL A 21 -22.40 7.56 -20.98
CA VAL A 21 -21.81 7.91 -19.67
C VAL A 21 -20.70 8.94 -19.83
N CYS A 22 -20.44 9.72 -18.79
CA CYS A 22 -19.31 10.65 -18.76
C CYS A 22 -17.98 9.90 -18.75
N VAL A 23 -17.13 10.19 -19.73
CA VAL A 23 -15.79 9.64 -19.88
C VAL A 23 -14.78 10.79 -19.90
N CYS A 24 -13.63 10.61 -19.26
CA CYS A 24 -12.55 11.59 -19.33
C CYS A 24 -11.70 11.41 -20.60
N SER A 25 -10.79 12.34 -20.87
CA SER A 25 -9.92 12.32 -22.05
C SER A 25 -9.07 11.04 -22.19
N THR A 26 -8.83 10.33 -21.08
CA THR A 26 -8.09 9.05 -21.07
C THR A 26 -8.94 7.83 -21.46
N GLY A 27 -10.22 8.02 -21.77
CA GLY A 27 -11.12 6.89 -22.03
C GLY A 27 -11.47 6.10 -20.76
N ARG A 28 -11.51 6.76 -19.60
CA ARG A 28 -11.95 6.14 -18.34
C ARG A 28 -13.26 6.76 -17.86
N ILE A 29 -14.12 5.95 -17.27
CA ILE A 29 -15.45 6.37 -16.82
C ILE A 29 -15.30 7.18 -15.54
N VAL A 30 -15.92 8.36 -15.51
CA VAL A 30 -16.00 9.19 -14.32
C VAL A 30 -17.11 8.64 -13.42
N VAL A 31 -16.76 8.39 -12.17
CA VAL A 31 -17.68 7.85 -11.16
C VAL A 31 -17.69 8.72 -9.91
N ASN A 32 -18.78 8.67 -9.15
CA ASN A 32 -18.87 9.28 -7.83
C ASN A 32 -18.24 8.38 -6.74
N GLU A 33 -18.45 8.71 -5.48
CA GLU A 33 -17.92 7.98 -4.33
C GLU A 33 -18.49 6.57 -4.15
N ARG A 34 -19.64 6.28 -4.77
CA ARG A 34 -20.37 4.99 -4.70
C ARG A 34 -20.21 4.16 -5.99
N ASP A 35 -19.16 4.42 -6.76
CA ASP A 35 -18.85 3.74 -8.03
C ASP A 35 -19.94 3.91 -9.12
N GLN A 36 -20.84 4.88 -8.94
CA GLN A 36 -21.94 5.19 -9.85
C GLN A 36 -21.46 6.16 -10.94
N THR A 37 -21.88 5.91 -12.18
CA THR A 37 -21.58 6.78 -13.33
C THR A 37 -22.49 8.02 -13.35
N SER A 38 -22.46 8.78 -14.45
CA SER A 38 -23.40 9.89 -14.68
C SER A 38 -24.86 9.45 -14.91
N VAL A 39 -25.12 8.14 -15.02
CA VAL A 39 -26.45 7.56 -15.19
C VAL A 39 -26.80 6.74 -13.95
N ASP A 40 -27.93 7.05 -13.32
CA ASP A 40 -28.28 6.60 -11.96
C ASP A 40 -28.27 5.07 -11.74
N HIS A 41 -28.53 4.28 -12.78
CA HIS A 41 -28.62 2.82 -12.68
C HIS A 41 -27.42 2.11 -13.30
N ILE A 42 -26.35 2.85 -13.61
CA ILE A 42 -25.14 2.32 -14.25
C ILE A 42 -23.94 2.61 -13.38
N TYR A 43 -23.19 1.55 -13.10
CA TYR A 43 -22.02 1.56 -12.22
C TYR A 43 -20.81 1.06 -12.97
N ALA A 44 -19.63 1.51 -12.57
CA ALA A 44 -18.36 1.12 -13.17
C ALA A 44 -17.34 0.85 -12.06
N ILE A 45 -16.66 -0.29 -12.11
CA ILE A 45 -15.71 -0.75 -11.09
C ILE A 45 -14.42 -1.22 -11.75
N GLY A 46 -13.29 -1.00 -11.07
CA GLY A 46 -12.00 -1.54 -11.46
C GLY A 46 -11.29 -0.66 -12.47
N SER A 47 -10.55 -1.27 -13.41
CA SER A 47 -9.62 -0.56 -14.31
C SER A 47 -10.28 0.47 -15.23
N VAL A 48 -11.60 0.36 -15.43
CA VAL A 48 -12.38 1.30 -16.25
C VAL A 48 -12.59 2.65 -15.54
N GLN A 49 -12.47 2.71 -14.21
CA GLN A 49 -12.73 3.92 -13.42
C GLN A 49 -11.61 4.95 -13.56
N HIS A 50 -11.98 6.23 -13.67
CA HIS A 50 -11.03 7.32 -13.63
C HIS A 50 -10.58 7.63 -12.20
N GLY A 51 -9.27 7.83 -12.00
CA GLY A 51 -8.70 8.29 -10.72
C GLY A 51 -8.71 7.29 -9.56
N ARG A 52 -9.19 6.05 -9.77
CA ARG A 52 -9.19 4.99 -8.74
C ARG A 52 -7.99 4.04 -8.92
N PRO A 53 -7.42 3.51 -7.81
CA PRO A 53 -6.47 2.41 -7.90
C PRO A 53 -7.16 1.19 -8.50
N SER A 54 -6.43 0.46 -9.36
CA SER A 54 -6.96 -0.71 -10.04
C SER A 54 -6.07 -1.91 -9.76
N THR A 55 -6.52 -2.76 -8.84
CA THR A 55 -5.96 -4.10 -8.62
C THR A 55 -7.10 -5.11 -8.72
N THR A 56 -6.78 -6.35 -9.07
CA THR A 56 -7.77 -7.43 -9.19
C THR A 56 -8.50 -7.65 -7.87
N GLY A 57 -7.76 -7.72 -6.75
CA GLY A 57 -8.35 -7.91 -5.42
C GLY A 57 -9.30 -6.78 -5.01
N LEU A 58 -8.94 -5.53 -5.29
CA LEU A 58 -9.81 -4.38 -5.02
C LEU A 58 -11.06 -4.39 -5.89
N SER A 59 -10.93 -4.72 -7.19
CA SER A 59 -12.05 -4.73 -8.12
C SER A 59 -13.08 -5.80 -7.75
N VAL A 60 -12.63 -7.00 -7.34
CA VAL A 60 -13.50 -8.06 -6.83
C VAL A 60 -14.20 -7.63 -5.54
N HIS A 61 -13.47 -6.99 -4.62
CA HIS A 61 -14.04 -6.50 -3.37
C HIS A 61 -15.09 -5.40 -3.60
N ALA A 62 -14.79 -4.42 -4.46
CA ALA A 62 -15.70 -3.35 -4.83
C ALA A 62 -16.96 -3.89 -5.51
N GLY A 63 -16.83 -4.85 -6.43
CA GLY A 63 -17.98 -5.52 -7.06
C GLY A 63 -18.86 -6.26 -6.05
N LYS A 64 -18.25 -6.96 -5.09
CA LYS A 64 -18.99 -7.59 -3.99
C LYS A 64 -19.75 -6.55 -3.16
N LEU A 65 -19.09 -5.47 -2.72
CA LEU A 65 -19.73 -4.43 -1.91
C LEU A 65 -20.86 -3.72 -2.67
N LEU A 66 -20.67 -3.44 -3.95
CA LEU A 66 -21.71 -2.83 -4.79
C LEU A 66 -22.96 -3.71 -4.89
N SER A 67 -22.82 -5.04 -4.93
CA SER A 67 -23.96 -5.95 -4.93
C SER A 67 -24.83 -5.85 -3.67
N PHE A 68 -24.26 -5.35 -2.57
CA PHE A 68 -24.96 -5.03 -1.32
C PHE A 68 -25.21 -3.52 -1.13
N PHE A 69 -25.05 -2.71 -2.18
CA PHE A 69 -25.13 -1.25 -2.14
C PHE A 69 -24.23 -0.60 -1.07
N SER A 70 -23.12 -1.26 -0.77
CA SER A 70 -22.11 -0.81 0.20
C SER A 70 -20.93 -0.16 -0.52
N GLN A 71 -20.30 0.80 0.13
CA GLN A 71 -19.19 1.56 -0.44
C GLN A 71 -17.84 0.86 -0.20
N CYS A 72 -17.00 0.80 -1.23
CA CYS A 72 -15.63 0.32 -1.11
C CYS A 72 -14.70 1.41 -0.57
N ASP A 73 -13.83 1.04 0.37
CA ASP A 73 -12.74 1.89 0.82
C ASP A 73 -11.54 1.75 -0.12
N TYR A 74 -11.11 2.88 -0.69
CA TYR A 74 -10.01 2.99 -1.66
C TYR A 74 -8.75 3.65 -1.06
N THR A 75 -8.71 3.88 0.25
CA THR A 75 -7.60 4.59 0.90
C THR A 75 -6.40 3.68 1.16
N ILE A 76 -6.64 2.48 1.72
CA ILE A 76 -5.60 1.50 2.07
C ILE A 76 -5.71 0.31 1.11
N VAL A 77 -5.04 0.45 -0.03
CA VAL A 77 -5.04 -0.55 -1.10
C VAL A 77 -3.62 -1.11 -1.24
N PRO A 78 -3.39 -2.40 -0.96
CA PRO A 78 -2.09 -3.01 -1.19
C PRO A 78 -1.83 -3.22 -2.68
N THR A 79 -0.55 -3.15 -3.04
CA THR A 79 -0.07 -3.54 -4.36
C THR A 79 1.21 -4.36 -4.23
N VAL A 80 1.43 -5.25 -5.19
CA VAL A 80 2.64 -6.07 -5.29
C VAL A 80 3.12 -6.08 -6.74
N VAL A 81 4.42 -5.93 -6.91
CA VAL A 81 5.13 -6.01 -8.19
C VAL A 81 6.04 -7.23 -8.12
N LEU A 82 5.73 -8.24 -8.92
CA LEU A 82 6.43 -9.53 -8.95
C LEU A 82 7.67 -9.49 -9.85
N THR A 83 8.65 -8.66 -9.48
CA THR A 83 9.98 -8.72 -10.11
C THR A 83 10.79 -9.89 -9.52
N PRO A 84 11.98 -10.25 -10.06
CA PRO A 84 12.84 -11.28 -9.45
C PRO A 84 13.12 -11.06 -7.95
N LEU A 85 13.06 -9.80 -7.51
CA LEU A 85 12.94 -9.44 -6.10
C LEU A 85 11.60 -8.72 -5.91
N GLU A 86 10.65 -9.35 -5.22
CA GLU A 86 9.31 -8.79 -5.09
C GLU A 86 9.34 -7.46 -4.34
N TYR A 87 8.43 -6.58 -4.73
CA TYR A 87 8.18 -5.33 -4.05
C TYR A 87 6.69 -5.21 -3.75
N ALA A 88 6.35 -5.00 -2.48
CA ALA A 88 4.99 -4.78 -2.05
C ALA A 88 4.89 -3.45 -1.31
N ALA A 89 3.82 -2.70 -1.55
CA ALA A 89 3.56 -1.47 -0.82
C ALA A 89 2.06 -1.27 -0.51
N CYS A 90 1.79 -0.61 0.61
CA CYS A 90 0.46 -0.15 0.99
C CYS A 90 0.53 1.26 1.57
N GLY A 91 -0.46 2.09 1.25
CA GLY A 91 -0.51 3.49 1.70
C GLY A 91 0.29 4.44 0.81
N LEU A 92 0.77 5.53 1.41
CA LEU A 92 1.48 6.60 0.71
C LEU A 92 2.96 6.25 0.50
N SER A 93 3.51 6.66 -0.64
CA SER A 93 4.96 6.79 -0.77
C SER A 93 5.47 7.92 0.11
N GLU A 94 6.76 7.91 0.42
CA GLU A 94 7.42 8.97 1.19
C GLU A 94 7.25 10.35 0.53
N GLU A 95 7.45 10.44 -0.79
CA GLU A 95 7.31 11.69 -1.55
C GLU A 95 5.87 12.18 -1.52
N ARG A 96 4.90 11.27 -1.62
CA ARG A 96 3.49 11.63 -1.55
C ARG A 96 3.06 12.01 -0.14
N ALA A 97 3.61 11.37 0.89
CA ALA A 97 3.40 11.74 2.28
C ALA A 97 3.98 13.13 2.56
N ASN A 98 5.19 13.43 2.08
CA ASN A 98 5.79 14.77 2.12
C ASN A 98 4.88 15.82 1.47
N LEU A 99 4.35 15.56 0.27
CA LEU A 99 3.43 16.47 -0.40
C LEU A 99 2.09 16.64 0.33
N THR A 100 1.64 15.62 1.07
CA THR A 100 0.33 15.61 1.73
C THR A 100 0.38 16.25 3.12
N PHE A 101 1.44 16.01 3.88
CA PHE A 101 1.55 16.41 5.29
C PHE A 101 2.63 17.48 5.54
N GLY A 102 3.55 17.68 4.61
CA GLY A 102 4.77 18.47 4.81
C GLY A 102 5.92 17.63 5.36
N GLU A 103 7.15 18.01 5.01
CA GLU A 103 8.37 17.27 5.35
C GLU A 103 8.59 17.15 6.87
N ASP A 104 8.31 18.22 7.62
CA ASP A 104 8.43 18.23 9.09
C ASP A 104 7.36 17.41 9.82
N SER A 105 6.32 16.96 9.09
CA SER A 105 5.19 16.20 9.64
C SER A 105 5.25 14.71 9.32
N ILE A 106 6.37 14.21 8.81
CA ILE A 106 6.55 12.78 8.58
C ILE A 106 7.85 12.27 9.19
N GLU A 107 7.86 10.99 9.53
CA GLU A 107 9.06 10.28 9.95
C GLU A 107 9.17 8.96 9.20
N VAL A 108 10.37 8.66 8.72
CA VAL A 108 10.64 7.49 7.89
C VAL A 108 11.55 6.55 8.63
N TYR A 109 11.07 5.32 8.83
CA TYR A 109 11.80 4.24 9.47
C TYR A 109 12.15 3.22 8.40
N HIS A 110 13.43 2.88 8.23
CA HIS A 110 13.84 1.93 7.21
C HIS A 110 15.03 1.08 7.63
N SER A 111 15.15 -0.11 7.02
CA SER A 111 16.28 -1.00 7.25
C SER A 111 16.50 -1.92 6.05
N TYR A 112 17.76 -2.25 5.82
CA TYR A 112 18.12 -3.42 5.02
C TYR A 112 18.01 -4.68 5.85
N TYR A 113 17.77 -5.82 5.20
CA TYR A 113 17.81 -7.12 5.85
C TYR A 113 18.33 -8.22 4.94
N TRP A 114 18.68 -9.34 5.56
CA TRP A 114 19.17 -10.52 4.87
C TRP A 114 18.32 -11.73 5.27
N PRO A 115 17.50 -12.28 4.36
CA PRO A 115 16.72 -13.49 4.63
C PRO A 115 17.62 -14.64 5.07
N LEU A 116 17.18 -15.42 6.06
CA LEU A 116 17.97 -16.54 6.57
C LEU A 116 18.23 -17.58 5.48
N GLU A 117 17.24 -17.81 4.62
CA GLU A 117 17.28 -18.73 3.49
C GLU A 117 18.35 -18.35 2.46
N TRP A 118 18.84 -17.11 2.49
CA TRP A 118 19.86 -16.59 1.59
C TRP A 118 21.28 -16.75 2.15
N THR A 119 21.41 -17.07 3.45
CA THR A 119 22.71 -17.22 4.11
C THR A 119 23.48 -18.45 3.63
N LEU A 120 22.81 -19.60 3.56
CA LEU A 120 23.38 -20.87 3.09
C LEU A 120 23.83 -20.82 1.62
N PRO A 121 23.02 -20.34 0.65
CA PRO A 121 23.46 -20.20 -0.73
C PRO A 121 24.40 -19.00 -0.96
N ALA A 122 24.81 -18.29 0.10
CA ALA A 122 25.67 -17.11 0.03
C ALA A 122 25.19 -16.02 -0.95
N ARG A 123 23.87 -15.81 -1.04
CA ARG A 123 23.30 -14.72 -1.84
C ARG A 123 23.68 -13.37 -1.25
N ASN A 124 23.65 -12.34 -2.10
CA ASN A 124 24.03 -10.99 -1.72
C ASN A 124 23.32 -10.51 -0.44
N LYS A 125 24.13 -10.01 0.50
CA LYS A 125 23.63 -9.30 1.67
C LYS A 125 23.03 -7.96 1.24
N ASN A 126 22.10 -7.42 2.03
CA ASN A 126 21.51 -6.09 1.85
C ASN A 126 20.75 -5.87 0.54
N SER A 127 20.27 -6.92 -0.12
CA SER A 127 19.38 -6.73 -1.29
C SER A 127 17.92 -6.55 -0.88
N CYS A 128 17.53 -6.97 0.32
CA CYS A 128 16.17 -6.76 0.83
C CYS A 128 16.08 -5.50 1.68
N TYR A 129 14.93 -4.83 1.61
CA TYR A 129 14.70 -3.52 2.21
C TYR A 129 13.28 -3.39 2.73
N VAL A 130 13.10 -2.72 3.86
CA VAL A 130 11.80 -2.35 4.40
C VAL A 130 11.79 -0.86 4.75
N LYS A 131 10.66 -0.19 4.49
CA LYS A 131 10.43 1.20 4.85
C LYS A 131 9.01 1.39 5.36
N THR A 132 8.88 2.12 6.46
CA THR A 132 7.62 2.52 7.08
C THR A 132 7.59 4.05 7.16
N VAL A 133 6.51 4.64 6.68
CA VAL A 133 6.26 6.07 6.69
C VAL A 133 5.22 6.37 7.76
N VAL A 134 5.56 7.25 8.70
CA VAL A 134 4.76 7.60 9.86
C VAL A 134 4.39 9.07 9.77
N SER A 135 3.12 9.40 10.03
CA SER A 135 2.67 10.78 10.14
C SER A 135 2.88 11.30 11.56
N LEU A 136 3.55 12.43 11.70
CA LEU A 136 3.70 13.21 12.93
C LEU A 136 2.72 14.39 12.99
N HIS A 137 1.79 14.47 12.04
CA HIS A 137 0.91 15.62 11.89
C HIS A 137 0.13 15.88 13.19
N CYS A 138 0.13 17.12 13.69
CA CYS A 138 -0.55 17.51 14.94
C CYS A 138 -2.06 17.19 15.03
N ARG A 139 -2.73 16.90 13.90
CA ARG A 139 -4.12 16.44 13.87
C ARG A 139 -4.28 14.94 14.14
N ASP A 140 -3.19 14.19 14.03
CA ASP A 140 -3.12 12.75 14.25
C ASP A 140 -2.14 12.47 15.40
N PRO A 141 -2.62 12.54 16.66
CA PRO A 141 -1.76 12.49 17.83
C PRO A 141 -1.06 11.14 18.04
N GLU A 142 -1.41 10.11 17.26
CA GLU A 142 -1.02 8.72 17.53
C GLU A 142 0.15 8.19 16.70
N GLN A 143 0.89 9.04 15.95
CA GLN A 143 1.99 8.59 15.08
C GLN A 143 1.56 7.45 14.14
N ARG A 144 0.52 7.70 13.34
CA ARG A 144 -0.04 6.67 12.45
C ARG A 144 0.90 6.27 11.35
N VAL A 145 0.92 4.97 11.05
CA VAL A 145 1.61 4.42 9.88
C VAL A 145 0.77 4.72 8.64
N VAL A 146 1.29 5.60 7.78
CA VAL A 146 0.62 6.04 6.54
C VAL A 146 1.17 5.37 5.29
N GLY A 147 2.31 4.69 5.39
CA GLY A 147 2.90 3.93 4.29
C GLY A 147 3.76 2.78 4.79
N LEU A 148 3.71 1.64 4.11
CA LEU A 148 4.57 0.50 4.38
C LEU A 148 5.04 -0.11 3.05
N HIS A 149 6.35 -0.35 2.95
CA HIS A 149 7.04 -0.77 1.75
C HIS A 149 7.99 -1.92 2.09
N VAL A 150 7.86 -3.04 1.39
CA VAL A 150 8.69 -4.24 1.57
C VAL A 150 9.28 -4.63 0.23
N MET A 151 10.58 -4.83 0.18
CA MET A 151 11.30 -5.37 -0.96
C MET A 151 12.08 -6.61 -0.51
N GLY A 152 11.72 -7.78 -1.03
CA GLY A 152 12.26 -9.04 -0.53
C GLY A 152 11.49 -10.25 -1.05
N PRO A 153 11.90 -11.47 -0.65
CA PRO A 153 11.11 -12.67 -0.93
C PRO A 153 9.76 -12.59 -0.19
N ASN A 154 8.69 -13.03 -0.85
CA ASN A 154 7.32 -13.08 -0.30
C ASN A 154 6.84 -11.72 0.22
N ALA A 155 7.20 -10.63 -0.46
CA ALA A 155 6.87 -9.27 -0.01
C ALA A 155 5.35 -9.06 0.07
N GLY A 156 4.60 -9.67 -0.85
CA GLY A 156 3.13 -9.62 -0.86
C GLY A 156 2.52 -10.24 0.40
N ASP A 157 2.99 -11.42 0.79
CA ASP A 157 2.48 -12.14 1.97
C ASP A 157 2.79 -11.40 3.26
N ILE A 158 4.01 -10.87 3.38
CA ILE A 158 4.44 -10.06 4.52
C ILE A 158 3.53 -8.83 4.64
N LEU A 159 3.36 -8.09 3.54
CA LEU A 159 2.57 -6.86 3.52
C LEU A 159 1.09 -7.12 3.84
N GLN A 160 0.51 -8.21 3.35
CA GLN A 160 -0.92 -8.49 3.46
C GLN A 160 -1.42 -8.50 4.92
N GLY A 161 -0.59 -8.96 5.87
CA GLY A 161 -0.89 -8.89 7.31
C GLY A 161 -0.94 -7.44 7.82
N PHE A 162 0.00 -6.59 7.40
CA PHE A 162 0.05 -5.18 7.79
C PHE A 162 -1.07 -4.34 7.18
N VAL A 163 -1.61 -4.72 6.01
CA VAL A 163 -2.76 -4.02 5.41
C VAL A 163 -3.94 -3.97 6.36
N THR A 164 -4.25 -5.10 7.01
CA THR A 164 -5.34 -5.17 8.00
C THR A 164 -5.03 -4.29 9.20
N ALA A 165 -3.79 -4.32 9.70
CA ALA A 165 -3.37 -3.48 10.81
C ALA A 165 -3.50 -1.98 10.47
N MET A 166 -3.06 -1.57 9.27
CA MET A 166 -3.22 -0.19 8.80
C MET A 166 -4.69 0.23 8.73
N LYS A 167 -5.59 -0.66 8.25
CA LYS A 167 -7.04 -0.42 8.27
C LYS A 167 -7.61 -0.26 9.68
N CYS A 168 -7.01 -0.91 10.67
CA CYS A 168 -7.35 -0.75 12.08
C CYS A 168 -6.68 0.45 12.76
N GLY A 169 -5.96 1.30 12.01
CA GLY A 169 -5.29 2.48 12.53
C GLY A 169 -3.94 2.20 13.19
N LEU A 170 -3.13 1.29 12.60
CA LEU A 170 -1.79 0.96 13.08
C LEU A 170 -0.95 2.22 13.39
N THR A 171 -0.50 2.30 14.63
CA THR A 171 0.44 3.33 15.09
C THR A 171 1.86 2.81 15.14
N LYS A 172 2.85 3.71 15.11
CA LYS A 172 4.26 3.33 15.28
C LYS A 172 4.49 2.62 16.62
N HIS A 173 3.86 3.10 17.69
CA HIS A 173 3.94 2.46 19.00
C HIS A 173 3.39 1.03 19.00
N GLN A 174 2.24 0.79 18.37
CA GLN A 174 1.68 -0.56 18.24
C GLN A 174 2.58 -1.48 17.40
N LEU A 175 3.14 -0.96 16.32
CA LEU A 175 4.10 -1.69 15.49
C LEU A 175 5.33 -2.11 16.30
N ASP A 176 5.87 -1.20 17.11
CA ASP A 176 7.06 -1.46 17.95
C ASP A 176 6.78 -2.39 19.14
N ALA A 177 5.58 -2.33 19.72
CA ALA A 177 5.17 -3.20 20.81
C ALA A 177 4.89 -4.64 20.35
N THR A 178 4.81 -4.88 19.03
CA THR A 178 4.53 -6.21 18.49
C THR A 178 5.76 -7.11 18.61
N VAL A 179 5.58 -8.32 19.13
CA VAL A 179 6.66 -9.32 19.21
C VAL A 179 6.86 -9.96 17.83
N GLY A 180 8.06 -9.82 17.27
CA GLY A 180 8.42 -10.43 16.00
C GLY A 180 8.65 -11.94 16.10
N ILE A 181 8.18 -12.69 15.10
CA ILE A 181 8.43 -14.13 14.97
C ILE A 181 9.88 -14.35 14.48
N HIS A 182 10.64 -15.26 15.12
CA HIS A 182 12.03 -15.57 14.75
C HIS A 182 12.24 -17.07 14.50
N PRO A 183 12.96 -17.47 13.41
CA PRO A 183 13.39 -16.63 12.30
C PRO A 183 12.24 -16.39 11.30
N GLY A 184 12.06 -15.14 10.86
CA GLY A 184 11.08 -14.83 9.81
C GLY A 184 11.42 -13.55 9.05
N ALA A 185 11.23 -13.53 7.73
CA ALA A 185 11.48 -12.32 6.93
C ALA A 185 10.60 -11.14 7.38
N ALA A 186 9.36 -11.41 7.82
CA ALA A 186 8.46 -10.42 8.39
C ALA A 186 8.96 -9.81 9.72
N GLN A 187 9.86 -10.49 10.43
CA GLN A 187 10.46 -10.02 11.68
C GLN A 187 11.05 -8.62 11.52
N VAL A 188 11.65 -8.33 10.36
CA VAL A 188 12.35 -7.06 10.10
C VAL A 188 11.37 -5.89 10.04
N SER A 189 10.13 -6.12 9.59
CA SER A 189 9.08 -5.08 9.58
C SER A 189 8.54 -4.77 10.98
N ILE A 190 8.80 -5.64 11.96
CA ILE A 190 8.36 -5.51 13.35
C ILE A 190 9.52 -5.05 14.24
N LEU A 191 10.75 -5.51 13.92
CA LEU A 191 11.97 -5.26 14.68
C LEU A 191 12.61 -3.90 14.31
N PHE A 192 11.82 -2.83 14.25
CA PHE A 192 12.34 -1.46 14.13
C PHE A 192 13.11 -1.00 15.39
N PHE A 193 13.03 -1.78 16.48
CA PHE A 193 13.53 -1.41 17.80
C PHE A 193 15.07 -1.28 17.93
N LEU A 194 15.87 -1.87 17.03
CA LEU A 194 17.31 -2.01 17.29
C LEU A 194 18.26 -1.24 16.37
N LEU A 195 17.80 -0.72 15.21
CA LEU A 195 18.74 -0.16 14.22
C LEU A 195 18.69 1.36 14.05
N LEU A 196 17.64 2.05 14.52
CA LEU A 196 17.54 3.51 14.31
C LEU A 196 17.92 4.35 15.53
N ARG A 197 18.00 3.77 16.74
CA ARG A 197 18.59 4.48 17.90
C ARG A 197 20.08 4.22 18.08
N GLN A 198 20.64 3.25 17.39
CA GLN A 198 22.09 3.04 17.33
C GLN A 198 22.46 2.75 15.89
N LYS A 199 23.39 3.55 15.34
CA LYS A 199 24.20 3.19 14.17
C LYS A 199 24.94 1.87 14.45
N MET A 200 24.25 0.73 14.44
CA MET A 200 24.86 -0.58 14.65
C MET A 200 24.97 -1.30 13.32
N THR A 201 26.17 -1.22 12.76
CA THR A 201 26.62 -2.09 11.67
C THR A 201 26.82 -3.53 12.18
N ASN A 202 26.07 -4.46 11.60
CA ASN A 202 26.37 -5.85 11.25
C ASN A 202 26.90 -6.89 12.26
N CYS A 203 27.34 -6.57 13.48
CA CYS A 203 27.91 -7.61 14.38
C CYS A 203 27.24 -7.78 15.75
N CYS A 204 26.53 -6.79 16.28
CA CYS A 204 26.12 -6.84 17.69
C CYS A 204 24.90 -7.75 17.97
N PHE A 205 24.06 -8.06 16.98
CA PHE A 205 22.82 -8.80 17.23
C PHE A 205 23.04 -10.31 17.50
N TRP A 206 24.00 -10.93 16.80
CA TRP A 206 24.30 -12.36 17.00
C TRP A 206 24.96 -12.66 18.36
N HIS A 207 25.70 -11.70 18.93
CA HIS A 207 26.33 -11.88 20.24
C HIS A 207 25.33 -11.81 21.41
N LEU A 208 24.23 -11.08 21.27
CA LEU A 208 23.20 -10.96 22.33
C LEU A 208 22.33 -12.21 22.47
N LEU A 209 22.15 -12.99 21.40
CA LEU A 209 21.36 -14.24 21.41
C LEU A 209 22.18 -15.49 21.75
N SER A 210 23.49 -15.37 21.95
CA SER A 210 24.36 -16.48 22.37
C SER A 210 24.45 -16.65 23.90
N PHE A 211 23.73 -15.80 24.66
CA PHE A 211 23.60 -15.89 26.12
C PHE A 211 22.12 -15.88 26.50
N SER A 212 21.42 -16.97 26.19
CA SER A 212 20.20 -17.45 26.89
C SER A 212 20.04 -18.93 26.61
#